data_AF-A0A351E8G9-F1
#
_entry.id   AF-A0A351E8G9-F1
#
_cell.length_a   1.000
_cell.length_b   1.000
_cell.length_c   1.000
_cell.angle_alpha   90.00
_cell.angle_beta   90.00
_cell.angle_gamma   90.00
#
_symmetry.space_group_name_H-M   'P 1'
#
loop_
_entity.id
_entity.type
_entity.pdbx_description
1 polymer ?
#
loop_
_entity_poly.entity_id
_entity_poly.type
_entity_poly.pdbx_seq_one_letter_code
_entity_poly.pdbx_strand_id
1 'polypeptide(L)'
;MCIVLHWTRKLGAVLLAAFLSCAILAPCQARISASGVAIGGVALGTTPWQVKKIYGEPTDLRRVYSKADGGYITQYLYGNSYSITFYELPGGSYADFINCSDDNGLATPAGVVVGMAESVLTSVYGAPDIKSEDPTSHITRYIYKTWSPRGEELIFLVQRGKVVNMCACYE
;
A
#
# COMPACT_ATOMS: atom_id res chain seq x y z
N MET A 1 -51.15 -52.78 -47.84
CA MET A 1 -50.46 -53.00 -49.12
C MET A 1 -49.13 -52.27 -49.05
N CYS A 2 -48.04 -53.02 -49.23
CA CYS A 2 -46.64 -52.63 -49.10
C CYS A 2 -46.21 -51.57 -50.13
N ILE A 3 -45.12 -50.84 -49.88
CA ILE A 3 -43.79 -51.11 -50.46
C ILE A 3 -42.75 -50.13 -49.89
N VAL A 4 -41.58 -50.72 -49.70
CA VAL A 4 -40.32 -50.30 -49.09
C VAL A 4 -39.51 -49.44 -50.09
N LEU A 5 -38.65 -48.51 -49.63
CA LEU A 5 -37.19 -48.50 -49.93
C LEU A 5 -36.49 -47.18 -49.54
N HIS A 6 -35.65 -47.29 -48.51
CA HIS A 6 -34.19 -47.04 -48.54
C HIS A 6 -33.58 -45.62 -48.72
N TRP A 7 -32.67 -45.36 -47.75
CA TRP A 7 -31.27 -44.95 -47.94
C TRP A 7 -30.85 -43.47 -47.90
N THR A 8 -30.39 -43.09 -46.70
CA THR A 8 -29.13 -42.42 -46.36
C THR A 8 -28.55 -41.36 -47.31
N ARG A 9 -28.60 -40.09 -46.87
CA ARG A 9 -27.58 -39.08 -47.20
C ARG A 9 -27.17 -38.30 -45.97
N LYS A 10 -25.89 -37.96 -45.98
CA LYS A 10 -25.01 -37.59 -44.87
C LYS A 10 -25.13 -36.10 -44.48
N LEU A 11 -24.69 -35.83 -43.24
CA LEU A 11 -24.00 -34.62 -42.74
C LEU A 11 -24.77 -33.29 -42.77
N GLY A 12 -24.99 -32.75 -41.58
CA GLY A 12 -25.37 -31.36 -41.34
C GLY A 12 -25.14 -31.01 -39.87
N ALA A 13 -23.90 -30.71 -39.51
CA ALA A 13 -23.59 -30.10 -38.21
C ALA A 13 -24.27 -28.73 -38.14
N VAL A 14 -25.04 -28.47 -37.09
CA VAL A 14 -25.43 -27.11 -36.69
C VAL A 14 -25.02 -26.90 -35.25
N LEU A 15 -23.93 -26.15 -35.09
CA LEU A 15 -23.47 -25.49 -33.88
C LEU A 15 -24.41 -24.33 -33.53
N LEU A 16 -24.78 -24.17 -32.25
CA LEU A 16 -25.07 -22.88 -31.59
C LEU A 16 -25.08 -23.15 -30.08
N ALA A 17 -23.94 -23.04 -29.41
CA ALA A 17 -23.43 -21.82 -28.77
C ALA A 17 -24.07 -21.54 -27.40
N ALA A 18 -23.43 -22.05 -26.35
CA ALA A 18 -23.52 -21.49 -24.99
C ALA A 18 -22.18 -21.73 -24.27
N PHE A 19 -21.11 -21.16 -24.80
CA PHE A 19 -19.90 -20.92 -24.00
C PHE A 19 -20.21 -19.71 -23.11
N LEU A 20 -20.82 -19.99 -21.95
CA LEU A 20 -20.83 -19.04 -20.85
C LEU A 20 -19.41 -19.02 -20.29
N SER A 21 -18.53 -18.27 -20.94
CA SER A 21 -17.19 -17.97 -20.46
C SER A 21 -17.34 -17.19 -19.16
N CYS A 22 -17.27 -17.91 -18.04
CA CYS A 22 -16.93 -17.34 -16.75
C CYS A 22 -15.49 -16.82 -16.89
N ALA A 23 -15.34 -15.62 -17.44
CA ALA A 23 -14.11 -14.87 -17.34
C ALA A 23 -13.96 -14.55 -15.86
N ILE A 24 -13.23 -15.41 -15.15
CA ILE A 24 -12.75 -15.14 -13.81
C ILE A 24 -11.92 -13.88 -13.97
N LEU A 25 -12.49 -12.73 -13.58
CA LEU A 25 -11.72 -11.52 -13.34
C LEU A 25 -10.79 -11.86 -12.18
N ALA A 26 -9.61 -12.38 -12.49
CA ALA A 26 -8.56 -12.51 -11.51
C ALA A 26 -8.31 -11.09 -10.99
N PRO A 27 -8.48 -10.81 -9.69
CA PRO A 27 -8.08 -9.52 -9.16
C PRO A 27 -6.57 -9.43 -9.40
N CYS A 28 -6.17 -8.56 -10.31
CA CYS A 28 -4.81 -8.08 -10.38
C CYS A 28 -4.52 -7.47 -8.99
N GLN A 29 -3.82 -8.21 -8.14
CA GLN A 29 -3.20 -7.63 -6.96
C GLN A 29 -2.13 -6.68 -7.48
N ALA A 30 -2.48 -5.40 -7.54
CA ALA A 30 -1.55 -4.35 -7.92
C ALA A 30 -0.66 -4.06 -6.72
N ARG A 31 0.44 -4.80 -6.57
CA ARG A 31 1.47 -4.42 -5.60
C ARG A 31 2.19 -3.18 -6.11
N ILE A 32 2.46 -2.26 -5.21
CA ILE A 32 3.09 -0.98 -5.53
C ILE A 32 4.60 -1.16 -5.73
N SER A 33 5.24 -0.26 -6.48
CA SER A 33 6.70 -0.25 -6.61
C SER A 33 7.34 0.28 -5.32
N ALA A 34 8.61 -0.08 -5.07
CA ALA A 34 9.37 0.48 -3.94
C ALA A 34 9.42 2.03 -3.98
N SER A 35 9.50 2.62 -5.18
CA SER A 35 9.42 4.08 -5.36
C SER A 35 8.06 4.68 -4.99
N GLY A 36 7.01 3.86 -4.89
CA GLY A 36 5.68 4.27 -4.43
C GLY A 36 5.55 4.34 -2.91
N VAL A 37 6.54 3.84 -2.15
CA VAL A 37 6.56 3.81 -0.68
C VAL A 37 7.37 4.99 -0.15
N ALA A 38 6.70 6.14 -0.08
CA ALA A 38 7.24 7.37 0.49
C ALA A 38 6.11 8.27 0.98
N ILE A 39 6.43 9.19 1.89
CA ILE A 39 5.50 10.22 2.36
C ILE A 39 6.25 11.53 2.48
N GLY A 40 5.71 12.61 1.91
CA GLY A 40 6.37 13.92 1.95
C GLY A 40 7.73 13.91 1.24
N GLY A 41 7.89 13.13 0.18
CA GLY A 41 9.17 13.01 -0.52
C GLY A 41 10.30 12.29 0.26
N VAL A 42 10.00 11.71 1.43
CA VAL A 42 10.94 10.83 2.16
C VAL A 42 10.55 9.39 1.91
N ALA A 43 11.47 8.63 1.34
CA ALA A 43 11.34 7.18 1.17
C ALA A 43 12.08 6.45 2.28
N LEU A 44 11.75 5.17 2.46
CA LEU A 44 12.54 4.27 3.31
C LEU A 44 14.00 4.22 2.83
N GLY A 45 14.94 4.07 3.77
CA GLY A 45 16.37 4.11 3.49
C GLY A 45 16.97 5.52 3.43
N THR A 46 16.16 6.59 3.43
CA THR A 46 16.65 7.98 3.40
C THR A 46 17.46 8.29 4.67
N THR A 47 18.62 8.91 4.52
CA THR A 47 19.48 9.27 5.66
C THR A 47 18.96 10.50 6.41
N PRO A 48 19.28 10.68 7.71
CA PRO A 48 18.92 11.88 8.46
C PRO A 48 19.38 13.17 7.79
N TRP A 49 20.56 13.17 7.17
CA TRP A 49 21.08 14.33 6.45
C TRP A 49 20.26 14.67 5.20
N GLN A 50 19.83 13.67 4.42
CA GLN A 50 18.95 13.89 3.28
C GLN A 50 17.59 14.43 3.73
N VAL A 51 17.03 13.93 4.83
CA VAL A 51 15.78 14.46 5.40
C VAL A 51 15.94 15.92 5.81
N LYS A 52 17.04 16.27 6.51
CA LYS A 52 17.33 17.66 6.89
C LYS A 52 17.55 18.59 5.70
N LYS A 53 17.95 18.07 4.54
CA LYS A 53 18.00 18.87 3.31
C LYS A 53 16.63 19.23 2.77
N ILE A 54 15.63 18.38 3.01
CA ILE A 54 14.25 18.62 2.55
C ILE A 54 13.52 19.54 3.54
N TYR A 55 13.65 19.24 4.83
CA TYR A 55 12.82 19.86 5.87
C TYR A 55 13.56 20.78 6.84
N GLY A 56 14.88 20.84 6.79
CA GLY A 56 15.68 21.46 7.85
C GLY A 56 15.72 20.61 9.12
N GLU A 57 16.08 21.26 10.23
CA GLU A 57 16.11 20.62 11.55
C GLU A 57 14.70 20.24 12.01
N PRO A 58 14.52 19.07 12.67
CA PRO A 58 13.24 18.68 13.24
C PRO A 58 12.86 19.58 14.41
N THR A 59 11.57 19.68 14.67
CA THR A 59 11.01 20.42 15.81
C THR A 59 11.37 19.76 17.15
N ASP A 60 11.40 18.42 17.18
CA ASP A 60 11.86 17.63 18.32
C ASP A 60 12.61 16.39 17.82
N LEU A 61 13.56 15.91 18.62
CA LEU A 61 14.38 14.75 18.32
C LEU A 61 14.48 13.86 19.55
N ARG A 62 14.16 12.57 19.37
CA ARG A 62 14.20 11.59 20.45
C ARG A 62 15.05 10.41 20.05
N ARG A 63 16.08 10.12 20.84
CA ARG A 63 16.94 8.95 20.65
C ARG A 63 16.72 7.96 21.78
N VAL A 64 16.36 6.73 21.45
CA VAL A 64 15.98 5.70 22.42
C VAL A 64 16.61 4.37 22.03
N TYR A 65 17.03 3.57 23.01
CA TYR A 65 17.45 2.20 22.76
C TYR A 65 16.21 1.31 22.61
N SER A 66 16.04 0.71 21.43
CA SER A 66 15.01 -0.28 21.15
C SER A 66 15.52 -1.67 21.48
N LYS A 67 14.91 -2.31 22.48
CA LYS A 67 15.22 -3.72 22.80
C LYS A 67 14.76 -4.67 21.71
N ALA A 68 13.65 -4.34 21.02
CA ALA A 68 13.11 -5.16 19.95
C ALA A 68 14.06 -5.19 18.75
N ASP A 69 14.64 -4.03 18.42
CA ASP A 69 15.54 -3.91 17.27
C ASP A 69 17.01 -4.19 17.67
N GLY A 70 17.32 -4.26 18.97
CA GLY A 70 18.67 -4.50 19.48
C GLY A 70 19.63 -3.32 19.32
N GLY A 71 19.12 -2.14 18.98
CA GLY A 71 19.90 -0.95 18.63
C GLY A 71 19.25 0.36 19.06
N TYR A 72 19.91 1.47 18.75
CA TYR A 72 19.30 2.78 18.94
C TYR A 72 18.41 3.12 17.75
N ILE A 73 17.29 3.76 18.05
CA ILE A 73 16.46 4.47 17.08
C ILE A 73 16.51 5.95 17.41
N THR A 74 16.48 6.76 16.36
CA THR A 74 16.29 8.21 16.49
C THR A 74 15.03 8.61 15.76
N GLN A 75 14.10 9.28 16.43
CA GLN A 75 12.89 9.83 15.83
C GLN A 75 13.05 11.33 15.63
N TYR A 76 12.78 11.79 14.41
CA TYR A 76 12.60 13.20 14.08
C TYR A 76 11.11 13.51 14.04
N LEU A 77 10.72 14.59 14.72
CA LEU A 77 9.37 15.12 14.74
C LEU A 77 9.35 16.46 14.01
N TYR A 78 8.52 16.57 12.98
CA TYR A 78 8.27 17.81 12.25
C TYR A 78 6.85 18.27 12.58
N GLY A 79 6.75 19.30 13.41
CA GLY A 79 5.49 19.67 14.05
C GLY A 79 4.96 18.54 14.95
N ASN A 80 3.63 18.34 14.94
CA ASN A 80 2.97 17.38 15.81
C ASN A 80 2.45 16.12 15.08
N SER A 81 2.62 16.05 13.76
CA SER A 81 1.89 15.10 12.92
C SER A 81 2.73 14.39 11.87
N TYR A 82 3.99 14.78 11.68
CA TYR A 82 4.90 14.09 10.78
C TYR A 82 6.15 13.63 11.52
N SER A 83 6.45 12.35 11.44
CA SER A 83 7.59 11.75 12.15
C SER A 83 8.35 10.79 11.25
N ILE A 84 9.67 10.79 11.38
CA ILE A 84 10.56 9.86 10.71
C ILE A 84 11.43 9.19 11.77
N THR A 85 11.32 7.88 11.90
CA THR A 85 12.16 7.06 12.76
C THR A 85 13.28 6.46 11.94
N PHE A 86 14.50 6.66 12.41
CA PHE A 86 15.71 6.13 11.83
C PHE A 86 16.24 4.99 12.68
N TYR A 87 16.55 3.87 12.06
CA TYR A 87 17.31 2.80 12.69
C TYR A 87 18.81 3.11 12.59
N GLU A 88 19.55 2.97 13.69
CA GLU A 88 20.98 3.26 13.74
C GLU A 88 21.81 1.99 13.59
N LEU A 89 22.57 1.90 12.49
CA LEU A 89 23.53 0.83 12.25
C LEU A 89 24.98 1.35 12.30
N PRO A 90 25.96 0.46 12.56
CA PRO A 90 27.35 0.74 12.23
C PRO A 90 27.48 1.11 10.75
N GLY A 91 27.85 2.36 10.45
CA GLY A 91 27.97 2.88 9.09
C GLY A 91 26.91 3.90 8.67
N GLY A 92 25.86 4.10 9.48
CA GLY A 92 24.89 5.18 9.27
C GLY A 92 23.48 4.84 9.77
N SER A 93 22.63 5.86 9.78
CA SER A 93 21.22 5.72 10.11
C SER A 93 20.36 5.91 8.86
N TYR A 94 19.23 5.22 8.80
CA TYR A 94 18.31 5.28 7.66
C TYR A 94 16.86 5.24 8.13
N ALA A 95 15.99 5.93 7.38
CA ALA A 95 14.56 5.95 7.64
C ALA A 95 13.99 4.55 7.53
N ASP A 96 13.36 4.10 8.60
CA ASP A 96 12.80 2.76 8.76
C ASP A 96 11.27 2.82 8.92
N PHE A 97 10.78 3.91 9.50
CA PHE A 97 9.37 4.17 9.69
C PHE A 97 9.06 5.64 9.48
N ILE A 98 8.08 5.94 8.65
CA ILE A 98 7.65 7.31 8.32
C ILE A 98 6.15 7.37 8.56
N ASN A 99 5.68 8.35 9.33
CA ASN A 99 4.28 8.47 9.71
C ASN A 99 3.80 9.91 9.53
N CYS A 100 2.62 10.05 8.93
CA CYS A 100 1.88 11.30 8.78
C CYS A 100 0.44 11.12 9.27
N SER A 101 0.03 11.89 10.27
CA SER A 101 -1.26 11.72 10.97
C SER A 101 -2.18 12.94 10.92
N ASP A 102 -1.88 13.93 10.09
CA ASP A 102 -2.68 15.15 9.98
C ASP A 102 -2.67 15.69 8.55
N ASP A 103 -3.66 16.49 8.20
CA ASP A 103 -3.80 17.10 6.87
C ASP A 103 -2.86 18.31 6.73
N ASN A 104 -1.59 18.01 6.54
CA ASN A 104 -0.50 18.97 6.38
C ASN A 104 0.00 19.07 4.93
N GLY A 105 -0.74 18.50 3.97
CA GLY A 105 -0.39 18.49 2.55
C GLY A 105 0.76 17.55 2.16
N LEU A 106 1.34 16.79 3.10
CA LEU A 106 2.38 15.81 2.78
C LEU A 106 1.77 14.60 2.08
N ALA A 107 2.09 14.45 0.79
CA ALA A 107 1.52 13.41 -0.04
C ALA A 107 2.42 12.18 -0.17
N THR A 108 1.81 11.04 -0.49
CA THR A 108 2.51 9.91 -1.11
C THR A 108 2.92 10.26 -2.55
N PRO A 109 3.83 9.51 -3.19
CA PRO A 109 4.19 9.71 -4.60
C PRO A 109 3.00 9.67 -5.57
N ALA A 110 1.94 8.93 -5.21
CA ALA A 110 0.72 8.83 -6.00
C ALA A 110 -0.31 9.92 -5.66
N GLY A 111 0.03 10.89 -4.81
CA GLY A 111 -0.79 12.06 -4.51
C GLY A 111 -1.82 11.88 -3.40
N VAL A 112 -1.75 10.79 -2.62
CA VAL A 112 -2.67 10.59 -1.48
C VAL A 112 -2.19 11.40 -0.29
N VAL A 113 -3.10 12.15 0.34
CA VAL A 113 -2.88 12.89 1.58
C VAL A 113 -3.88 12.47 2.66
N VAL A 114 -3.55 12.74 3.93
CA VAL A 114 -4.51 12.63 5.04
C VAL A 114 -5.72 13.55 4.76
N GLY A 115 -6.93 13.11 5.12
CA GLY A 115 -8.19 13.82 4.87
C GLY A 115 -8.89 13.43 3.56
N MET A 116 -8.19 12.76 2.64
CA MET A 116 -8.82 12.22 1.43
C MET A 116 -9.85 11.13 1.74
N ALA A 117 -10.79 10.94 0.81
CA ALA A 117 -11.78 9.88 0.91
C ALA A 117 -11.12 8.50 0.77
N GLU A 118 -11.62 7.52 1.52
CA GLU A 118 -11.19 6.12 1.46
C GLU A 118 -11.20 5.55 0.04
N SER A 119 -12.18 5.93 -0.79
CA SER A 119 -12.30 5.49 -2.17
C SER A 119 -11.09 5.81 -3.04
N VAL A 120 -10.29 6.82 -2.66
CA VAL A 120 -9.04 7.16 -3.37
C VAL A 120 -8.04 6.02 -3.30
N LEU A 121 -7.98 5.27 -2.19
CA LEU A 121 -7.00 4.20 -2.02
C LEU A 121 -7.16 3.11 -3.09
N THR A 122 -8.40 2.65 -3.31
CA THR A 122 -8.67 1.67 -4.36
C THR A 122 -8.52 2.24 -5.77
N SER A 123 -8.82 3.52 -5.97
CA SER A 123 -8.62 4.17 -7.26
C SER A 123 -7.14 4.30 -7.65
N VAL A 124 -6.26 4.52 -6.66
CA VAL A 124 -4.85 4.81 -6.88
C VAL A 124 -4.01 3.53 -6.84
N TYR A 125 -4.28 2.65 -5.87
CA TYR A 125 -3.45 1.48 -5.59
C TYR A 125 -4.16 0.16 -5.91
N GLY A 126 -5.46 0.17 -6.22
CA GLY A 126 -6.24 -1.06 -6.38
C GLY A 126 -6.58 -1.72 -5.04
N ALA A 127 -6.78 -3.04 -5.08
CA ALA A 127 -7.09 -3.81 -3.88
C ALA A 127 -5.85 -3.90 -2.96
N PRO A 128 -5.99 -3.67 -1.64
CA PRO A 128 -4.88 -3.84 -0.70
C PRO A 128 -4.49 -5.31 -0.55
N ASP A 129 -3.22 -5.56 -0.20
CA ASP A 129 -2.74 -6.89 0.17
C ASP A 129 -3.40 -7.36 1.48
N ILE A 130 -3.56 -6.44 2.45
CA ILE A 130 -4.24 -6.70 3.72
C ILE A 130 -5.23 -5.58 4.01
N LYS A 131 -6.46 -5.96 4.35
CA LYS A 131 -7.49 -5.06 4.89
C LYS A 131 -8.02 -5.64 6.20
N SER A 132 -7.95 -4.86 7.27
CA SER A 132 -8.50 -5.25 8.58
C SER A 132 -9.18 -4.06 9.24
N GLU A 133 -10.24 -4.31 10.01
CA GLU A 133 -10.95 -3.29 10.76
C GLU A 133 -10.87 -3.61 12.25
N ASP A 134 -10.54 -2.60 13.06
CA ASP A 134 -10.74 -2.68 14.50
C ASP A 134 -12.21 -2.31 14.81
N PRO A 135 -13.01 -3.28 15.30
CA PRO A 135 -14.44 -3.06 15.52
C PRO A 135 -14.72 -2.06 16.64
N THR A 136 -13.74 -1.76 17.50
CA THR A 136 -13.90 -0.84 18.63
C THR A 136 -13.63 0.60 18.25
N SER A 137 -12.52 0.84 17.53
CA SER A 137 -12.13 2.19 17.10
C SER A 137 -12.75 2.61 15.77
N HIS A 138 -13.34 1.67 15.02
CA HIS A 138 -13.80 1.85 13.64
C HIS A 138 -12.70 2.34 12.71
N ILE A 139 -11.45 1.95 13.01
CA ILE A 139 -10.30 2.20 12.15
C ILE A 139 -10.12 0.98 11.25
N THR A 140 -10.15 1.23 9.95
CA THR A 140 -9.79 0.26 8.93
C THR A 140 -8.35 0.49 8.49
N ARG A 141 -7.52 -0.54 8.60
CA ARG A 141 -6.15 -0.59 8.10
C ARG A 141 -6.13 -1.16 6.69
N TYR A 142 -5.44 -0.47 5.81
CA TYR A 142 -5.13 -0.89 4.44
C TYR A 142 -3.61 -1.02 4.32
N ILE A 143 -3.10 -2.18 3.90
CA ILE A 143 -1.68 -2.41 3.67
C ILE A 143 -1.46 -2.74 2.21
N TYR A 144 -0.55 -2.00 1.58
CA TYR A 144 -0.05 -2.23 0.23
C TYR A 144 1.41 -2.60 0.32
N LYS A 145 1.76 -3.81 -0.09
CA LYS A 145 3.12 -4.34 -0.06
C LYS A 145 3.80 -4.12 -1.41
N THR A 146 5.12 -4.11 -1.41
CA THR A 146 5.92 -4.12 -2.65
C THR A 146 6.37 -5.53 -3.02
N TRP A 147 6.92 -5.70 -4.23
CA TRP A 147 7.65 -6.91 -4.63
C TRP A 147 9.14 -6.90 -4.22
N SER A 148 9.59 -5.87 -3.52
CA SER A 148 10.99 -5.75 -3.15
C SER A 148 11.33 -6.76 -2.04
N PRO A 149 12.53 -7.37 -2.09
CA PRO A 149 12.98 -8.30 -1.05
C PRO A 149 13.19 -7.63 0.31
N ARG A 150 13.16 -6.29 0.37
CA ARG A 150 13.28 -5.54 1.62
C ARG A 150 11.96 -5.43 2.38
N GLY A 151 10.83 -5.76 1.76
CA GLY A 151 9.53 -5.80 2.43
C GLY A 151 8.94 -4.41 2.70
N GLU A 152 9.13 -3.43 1.83
CA GLU A 152 8.50 -2.11 1.98
C GLU A 152 6.97 -2.21 1.92
N GLU A 153 6.32 -1.51 2.83
CA GLU A 153 4.86 -1.40 2.95
C GLU A 153 4.42 0.06 3.01
N LEU A 154 3.26 0.33 2.40
CA LEU A 154 2.51 1.58 2.57
C LEU A 154 1.18 1.26 3.23
N ILE A 155 0.97 1.82 4.41
CA ILE A 155 -0.17 1.57 5.28
C ILE A 155 -1.03 2.84 5.36
N PHE A 156 -2.33 2.68 5.22
CA PHE A 156 -3.31 3.74 5.46
C PHE A 156 -4.23 3.32 6.60
N LEU A 157 -4.47 4.23 7.53
CA LEU A 157 -5.56 4.11 8.48
C LEU A 157 -6.70 4.98 8.00
N VAL A 158 -7.88 4.39 7.94
CA VAL A 158 -9.12 5.04 7.54
C VAL A 158 -10.08 4.99 8.71
N GLN A 159 -10.71 6.12 9.01
CA GLN A 159 -11.77 6.20 9.99
C GLN A 159 -12.94 6.97 9.40
N ARG A 160 -14.16 6.43 9.49
CA ARG A 160 -15.38 7.07 8.96
C ARG A 160 -15.24 7.50 7.48
N GLY A 161 -14.64 6.64 6.65
CA GLY A 161 -14.49 6.86 5.21
C GLY A 161 -13.43 7.89 4.82
N LYS A 162 -12.57 8.32 5.76
CA LYS A 162 -11.48 9.27 5.52
C LYS A 162 -10.14 8.69 5.93
N VAL A 163 -9.10 8.95 5.12
CA VAL A 163 -7.72 8.66 5.51
C VAL A 163 -7.36 9.56 6.70
N VAL A 164 -6.97 8.96 7.82
CA VAL A 164 -6.58 9.66 9.05
C VAL A 164 -5.10 9.50 9.38
N ASN A 165 -4.43 8.52 8.76
CA ASN A 165 -3.00 8.32 8.92
C ASN A 165 -2.42 7.61 7.68
N MET A 166 -1.19 7.95 7.35
CA MET A 166 -0.37 7.27 6.35
C MET A 166 0.97 6.87 6.98
N CYS A 167 1.41 5.65 6.71
CA CYS A 167 2.66 5.12 7.22
C CYS A 167 3.42 4.39 6.10
N ALA A 168 4.74 4.60 6.02
CA ALA A 168 5.65 3.80 5.22
C ALA A 168 6.66 3.11 6.14
N CYS A 169 6.81 1.79 6.03
CA CYS A 169 7.69 0.99 6.88
C CYS A 169 8.18 -0.28 6.17
N TYR A 170 9.14 -0.98 6.76
CA TYR A 170 9.46 -2.36 6.38
C TYR A 170 8.58 -3.35 7.18
N GLU A 171 8.34 -4.54 6.62
CA GLU A 171 7.66 -5.69 7.26
C GLU A 171 8.51 -6.33 8.38
#